data_AF-A0A949JQH5-F1
#
_entry.id   AF-A0A949JQH5-F1
#
_cell.length_a   1.000
_cell.length_b   1.000
_cell.length_c   1.000
_cell.angle_alpha   90.00
_cell.angle_beta   90.00
_cell.angle_gamma   90.00
#
_symmetry.space_group_name_H-M   'P 1'
#
loop_
_entity.id
_entity.type
_entity.pdbx_description
1 polymer ?
#
loop_
_entity_poly.entity_id
_entity_poly.type
_entity_poly.pdbx_seq_one_letter_code
_entity_poly.pdbx_strand_id
1 'polypeptide(L)'
;MFKGKVILFSLLLVFATSIYAGDVDPCQSEFGASCALRVSICPAGDFEFIYDGCGTGNDFLWLNARDLSGNGIEGIPWTDYWIQACDPAQDLCLCSAPFAADALTDALGYTEISGRIAGGGCILTDGIYLAIQGKTLVDFPGCITQTCVDIIIVSPDLNADCYVNLSDLGIFGLSYNTATGDPGYDDCCDFNDDTNCNLSDFAFIGEHYQHECF
;
A
#
# COMPACT_ATOMS: atom_id res chain seq x y z
N MET A 1 54.51 14.74 -14.17
CA MET A 1 53.78 14.84 -12.89
C MET A 1 52.32 14.57 -13.18
N PHE A 2 51.91 13.31 -13.13
CA PHE A 2 50.63 12.83 -13.66
C PHE A 2 49.93 12.05 -12.56
N LYS A 3 48.59 12.09 -12.58
CA LYS A 3 47.68 11.04 -12.10
C LYS A 3 47.61 10.89 -10.58
N GLY A 4 46.53 11.39 -9.98
CA GLY A 4 46.29 11.08 -8.56
C GLY A 4 44.91 11.35 -7.98
N LYS A 5 43.92 11.86 -8.73
CA LYS A 5 42.64 12.29 -8.12
C LYS A 5 41.35 11.85 -8.81
N VAL A 6 41.40 11.04 -9.86
CA VAL A 6 40.18 10.63 -10.60
C VAL A 6 39.76 9.17 -10.33
N ILE A 7 40.56 8.40 -9.58
CA ILE A 7 40.32 6.94 -9.45
C ILE A 7 39.33 6.59 -8.31
N LEU A 8 39.08 7.49 -7.35
CA LEU A 8 38.26 7.13 -6.19
C LEU A 8 36.75 7.17 -6.45
N PHE A 9 36.27 7.96 -7.42
CA PHE A 9 34.83 8.05 -7.72
C PHE A 9 34.34 6.96 -8.69
N SER A 10 35.22 6.43 -9.54
CA SER A 10 34.88 5.33 -10.46
C SER A 10 34.92 3.94 -9.82
N LEU A 11 35.52 3.79 -8.64
CA LEU A 11 35.56 2.50 -7.92
C LEU A 11 34.30 2.28 -7.05
N LEU A 12 33.58 3.34 -6.69
CA LEU A 12 32.35 3.23 -5.87
C LEU A 12 31.14 2.71 -6.68
N LEU A 13 31.15 2.86 -8.01
CA LEU A 13 30.10 2.32 -8.88
C LEU A 13 30.22 0.81 -9.14
N VAL A 14 31.33 0.16 -8.76
CA VAL A 14 31.56 -1.28 -9.04
C VAL A 14 30.90 -2.19 -7.99
N PHE A 15 30.36 -1.62 -6.90
CA PHE A 15 29.62 -2.37 -5.88
C PHE A 15 28.10 -2.17 -5.94
N ALA A 16 27.59 -1.42 -6.92
CA ALA A 16 26.19 -1.52 -7.30
C ALA A 16 25.99 -2.77 -8.18
N THR A 17 26.35 -3.95 -7.67
CA THR A 17 25.77 -5.17 -8.20
C THR A 17 24.28 -5.06 -7.90
N SER A 18 23.44 -4.90 -8.93
CA SER A 18 22.02 -5.22 -8.77
C SER A 18 21.99 -6.63 -8.19
N ILE A 19 21.66 -6.75 -6.91
CA ILE A 19 21.46 -8.04 -6.27
C ILE A 19 20.23 -8.58 -6.96
N TYR A 20 20.45 -9.40 -7.98
CA TYR A 20 19.37 -10.05 -8.70
C TYR A 20 18.78 -11.10 -7.76
N ALA A 21 17.71 -10.72 -7.08
CA ALA A 21 16.96 -11.57 -6.19
C ALA A 21 16.00 -12.43 -7.03
N GLY A 22 16.55 -13.46 -7.67
CA GLY A 22 15.79 -14.49 -8.42
C GLY A 22 14.80 -13.97 -9.47
N ASP A 23 14.00 -14.88 -10.02
CA ASP A 23 12.79 -14.55 -10.78
C ASP A 23 11.58 -14.99 -9.95
N VAL A 24 10.75 -14.05 -9.52
CA VAL A 24 9.48 -14.34 -8.82
C VAL A 24 8.55 -15.15 -9.73
N ASP A 25 8.03 -16.27 -9.22
CA ASP A 25 6.88 -16.99 -9.75
C ASP A 25 5.61 -16.47 -9.05
N PRO A 26 4.74 -15.74 -9.78
CA PRO A 26 3.56 -15.14 -9.17
C PRO A 26 2.52 -16.15 -8.69
N CYS A 27 2.55 -17.39 -9.19
CA CYS A 27 1.60 -18.42 -8.79
C CYS A 27 2.08 -19.27 -7.61
N GLN A 28 3.39 -19.40 -7.41
CA GLN A 28 3.93 -20.07 -6.22
C GLN A 28 4.03 -19.12 -5.02
N SER A 29 4.08 -17.81 -5.27
CA SER A 29 4.20 -16.80 -4.23
C SER A 29 2.88 -16.55 -3.52
N GLU A 30 2.96 -16.15 -2.25
CA GLU A 30 1.79 -15.92 -1.40
C GLU A 30 1.82 -14.50 -0.82
N PHE A 31 0.64 -13.93 -0.58
CA PHE A 31 0.45 -12.64 0.05
C PHE A 31 -0.78 -12.69 0.95
N GLY A 32 -0.71 -12.02 2.10
CA GLY A 32 -1.78 -12.02 3.09
C GLY A 32 -1.67 -10.89 4.10
N ALA A 33 -2.64 -10.85 5.00
CA ALA A 33 -2.67 -9.95 6.15
C ALA A 33 -2.72 -10.74 7.45
N SER A 34 -2.27 -10.14 8.55
CA SER A 34 -2.37 -10.72 9.90
C SER A 34 -3.83 -10.83 10.39
N CYS A 35 -4.72 -10.00 9.85
CA CYS A 35 -6.14 -9.87 10.19
C CYS A 35 -6.89 -9.16 9.06
N ALA A 36 -8.21 -8.96 9.20
CA ALA A 36 -8.97 -8.07 8.32
C ALA A 36 -8.64 -6.61 8.66
N LEU A 37 -7.68 -6.03 7.95
CA LEU A 37 -7.12 -4.71 8.24
C LEU A 37 -8.08 -3.60 7.81
N ARG A 38 -8.09 -2.49 8.58
CA ARG A 38 -8.62 -1.20 8.14
C ARG A 38 -7.56 -0.15 8.39
N VAL A 39 -7.19 0.62 7.36
CA VAL A 39 -6.13 1.62 7.46
C VAL A 39 -6.53 2.90 6.74
N SER A 40 -6.35 4.03 7.41
CA SER A 40 -6.52 5.34 6.82
C SER A 40 -5.19 5.83 6.24
N ILE A 41 -5.20 6.23 4.97
CA ILE A 41 -3.99 6.63 4.22
C ILE A 41 -4.09 8.08 3.73
N CYS A 42 -2.95 8.70 3.44
CA CYS A 42 -2.89 10.07 2.93
C CYS A 42 -1.71 10.22 1.97
N PRO A 43 -1.78 11.09 0.93
CA PRO A 43 -0.67 11.29 -0.01
C PRO A 43 0.67 11.65 0.64
N ALA A 44 0.65 12.38 1.76
CA ALA A 44 1.88 12.70 2.50
C ALA A 44 2.49 11.50 3.26
N GLY A 45 1.80 10.35 3.30
CA GLY A 45 2.25 9.14 3.99
C GLY A 45 2.32 9.29 5.51
N ASP A 46 1.50 10.18 6.09
CA ASP A 46 1.61 10.58 7.49
C ASP A 46 0.43 10.21 8.40
N PHE A 47 -0.52 9.45 7.87
CA PHE A 47 -1.75 9.06 8.56
C PHE A 47 -1.55 7.81 9.48
N GLU A 48 -2.27 6.71 9.25
CA GLU A 48 -2.18 5.51 10.10
C GLU A 48 -1.06 4.55 9.65
N PHE A 49 -0.58 3.75 10.61
CA PHE A 49 0.32 2.62 10.33
C PHE A 49 -0.50 1.35 10.14
N ILE A 50 -0.02 0.45 9.27
CA ILE A 50 -0.61 -0.88 9.10
C ILE A 50 -0.61 -1.65 10.43
N TYR A 51 0.42 -1.49 11.27
CA TYR A 51 0.49 -2.21 12.55
C TYR A 51 -0.62 -1.89 13.55
N ASP A 52 -1.32 -0.77 13.37
CA ASP A 52 -2.47 -0.37 14.17
C ASP A 52 -3.81 -0.78 13.53
N GLY A 53 -3.80 -1.37 12.33
CA GLY A 53 -5.00 -1.57 11.50
C GLY A 53 -6.04 -2.55 12.05
N CYS A 54 -5.71 -3.36 13.06
CA CYS A 54 -6.68 -4.16 13.82
C CYS A 54 -6.71 -3.80 15.31
N GLY A 55 -6.10 -2.67 15.69
CA GLY A 55 -6.07 -2.15 17.06
C GLY A 55 -5.16 -2.92 18.02
N THR A 56 -4.30 -3.83 17.52
CA THR A 56 -3.41 -4.64 18.36
C THR A 56 -1.99 -4.08 18.48
N GLY A 57 -1.60 -3.19 17.58
CA GLY A 57 -0.28 -2.60 17.53
C GLY A 57 0.82 -3.52 17.00
N ASN A 58 0.47 -4.67 16.40
CA ASN A 58 1.41 -5.64 15.82
C ASN A 58 0.87 -6.27 14.53
N ASP A 59 0.02 -5.54 13.80
CA ASP A 59 -0.57 -6.01 12.57
C ASP A 59 0.37 -5.80 11.37
N PHE A 60 0.21 -6.58 10.31
CA PHE A 60 1.09 -6.48 9.14
C PHE A 60 0.46 -7.13 7.92
N LEU A 61 0.90 -6.67 6.76
CA LEU A 61 0.83 -7.47 5.54
C LEU A 61 2.08 -8.34 5.47
N TRP A 62 1.95 -9.55 4.96
CA TRP A 62 3.08 -10.46 4.78
C TRP A 62 3.11 -11.00 3.37
N LEU A 63 4.30 -11.31 2.88
CA LEU A 63 4.50 -11.95 1.59
C LEU A 63 5.52 -13.07 1.70
N ASN A 64 5.36 -14.06 0.82
CA ASN A 64 6.30 -15.15 0.65
C ASN A 64 6.62 -15.30 -0.85
N ALA A 65 7.72 -14.69 -1.29
CA ALA A 65 8.15 -14.69 -2.68
C ALA A 65 8.89 -16.00 -3.02
N ARG A 66 8.38 -16.73 -4.01
CA ARG A 66 8.93 -18.02 -4.45
C ARG A 66 9.33 -18.02 -5.91
N ASP A 67 10.28 -18.87 -6.25
CA ASP A 67 10.66 -19.17 -7.64
C ASP A 67 9.78 -20.28 -8.25
N LEU A 68 10.01 -20.60 -9.53
CA LEU A 68 9.33 -21.67 -10.27
C LEU A 68 9.51 -23.07 -9.67
N SER A 69 10.51 -23.25 -8.80
CA SER A 69 10.78 -24.51 -8.10
C SER A 69 10.15 -24.55 -6.70
N GLY A 70 9.44 -23.49 -6.30
CA GLY A 70 8.84 -23.33 -4.97
C GLY A 70 9.82 -22.93 -3.87
N ASN A 71 11.06 -22.58 -4.20
CA ASN A 71 12.03 -22.10 -3.22
C ASN A 71 11.80 -20.62 -2.92
N GLY A 72 12.06 -20.22 -1.68
CA GLY A 72 12.06 -18.81 -1.29
C GLY A 72 13.14 -18.00 -2.01
N ILE A 73 12.82 -16.76 -2.35
CA ILE A 73 13.76 -15.83 -2.99
C ILE A 73 14.29 -14.84 -1.95
N GLU A 74 15.55 -14.99 -1.57
CA GLU A 74 16.23 -14.09 -0.63
C GLU A 74 16.66 -12.78 -1.30
N GLY A 75 16.57 -11.68 -0.55
CA GLY A 75 17.18 -10.40 -0.91
C GLY A 75 16.37 -9.51 -1.86
N ILE A 76 15.06 -9.75 -2.03
CA ILE A 76 14.19 -8.83 -2.79
C ILE A 76 14.17 -7.48 -2.06
N PRO A 77 14.49 -6.36 -2.74
CA PRO A 77 14.51 -5.03 -2.14
C PRO A 77 13.20 -4.66 -1.45
N TRP A 78 13.27 -3.98 -0.30
CA TRP A 78 12.09 -3.53 0.43
C TRP A 78 11.17 -2.56 -0.35
N THR A 79 11.64 -1.99 -1.47
CA THR A 79 10.88 -1.06 -2.33
C THR A 79 10.28 -1.72 -3.57
N ASP A 80 10.44 -3.03 -3.76
CA ASP A 80 10.10 -3.70 -5.03
C ASP A 80 8.66 -4.25 -5.05
N TYR A 81 7.77 -3.54 -4.34
CA TYR A 81 6.39 -3.93 -4.09
C TYR A 81 5.45 -2.84 -4.55
N TRP A 82 4.30 -3.26 -5.07
CA TRP A 82 3.22 -2.37 -5.47
C TRP A 82 1.89 -2.99 -5.06
N ILE A 83 0.91 -2.17 -4.68
CA ILE A 83 -0.46 -2.63 -4.39
C ILE A 83 -1.46 -1.93 -5.29
N GLN A 84 -2.66 -2.48 -5.43
CA GLN A 84 -3.77 -1.83 -6.11
C GLN A 84 -5.09 -2.46 -5.69
N ALA A 85 -6.20 -1.74 -5.92
CA ALA A 85 -7.56 -2.22 -5.74
C ALA A 85 -7.83 -3.54 -6.47
N CYS A 86 -8.44 -4.50 -5.78
CA CYS A 86 -8.99 -5.68 -6.44
C CYS A 86 -10.30 -5.39 -7.16
N ASP A 87 -11.17 -4.57 -6.57
CA ASP A 87 -12.40 -4.11 -7.20
C ASP A 87 -12.09 -3.03 -8.25
N PRO A 88 -12.40 -3.25 -9.55
CA PRO A 88 -12.15 -2.26 -10.60
C PRO A 88 -13.04 -1.01 -10.52
N ALA A 89 -14.07 -1.01 -9.66
CA ALA A 89 -14.87 0.18 -9.37
C ALA A 89 -14.22 1.09 -8.32
N GLN A 90 -13.19 0.61 -7.63
CA GLN A 90 -12.40 1.34 -6.65
C GLN A 90 -11.01 1.61 -7.21
N ASP A 91 -10.40 2.71 -6.77
CA ASP A 91 -9.09 3.10 -7.25
C ASP A 91 -8.25 3.65 -6.10
N LEU A 92 -6.94 3.47 -6.24
CA LEU A 92 -5.94 4.04 -5.36
C LEU A 92 -5.01 4.90 -6.19
N CYS A 93 -4.76 6.11 -5.69
CA CYS A 93 -3.63 6.89 -6.14
C CYS A 93 -2.45 6.60 -5.23
N LEU A 94 -1.37 6.05 -5.77
CA LEU A 94 -0.19 5.70 -4.98
C LEU A 94 0.98 6.59 -5.36
N CYS A 95 1.70 7.06 -4.34
CA CYS A 95 2.92 7.85 -4.54
C CYS A 95 4.05 7.02 -5.14
N SER A 96 5.16 7.67 -5.54
CA SER A 96 6.27 6.97 -6.23
C SER A 96 6.94 5.87 -5.41
N ALA A 97 6.86 5.95 -4.08
CA ALA A 97 7.26 4.93 -3.12
C ALA A 97 6.19 4.85 -2.03
N PRO A 98 5.05 4.21 -2.31
CA PRO A 98 3.86 4.33 -1.47
C PRO A 98 4.05 3.63 -0.13
N PHE A 99 4.83 2.56 -0.08
CA PHE A 99 5.19 1.86 1.14
C PHE A 99 6.54 1.15 0.92
N ALA A 100 7.08 0.60 2.00
CA ALA A 100 8.25 -0.27 1.94
C ALA A 100 8.02 -1.46 2.87
N ALA A 101 8.54 -2.63 2.50
CA ALA A 101 8.64 -3.75 3.41
C ALA A 101 9.61 -3.44 4.55
N ASP A 102 9.43 -4.12 5.67
CA ASP A 102 10.19 -3.91 6.90
C ASP A 102 11.64 -4.40 6.74
N ALA A 103 11.85 -5.37 5.83
CA ALA A 103 13.16 -5.89 5.47
C ALA A 103 13.19 -6.42 4.02
N LEU A 104 14.41 -6.71 3.57
CA LEU A 104 14.64 -7.60 2.42
C LEU A 104 14.00 -8.96 2.70
N THR A 105 13.53 -9.67 1.68
CA THR A 105 13.07 -11.05 1.87
C THR A 105 14.17 -11.93 2.44
N ASP A 106 13.81 -12.80 3.37
CA ASP A 106 14.73 -13.76 3.98
C ASP A 106 15.00 -14.98 3.09
N ALA A 107 15.76 -15.96 3.59
CA ALA A 107 16.08 -17.20 2.87
C ALA A 107 14.85 -18.05 2.49
N LEU A 108 13.70 -17.80 3.10
CA LEU A 108 12.42 -18.43 2.79
C LEU A 108 11.55 -17.57 1.86
N GLY A 109 12.04 -16.41 1.41
CA GLY A 109 11.29 -15.47 0.59
C GLY A 109 10.32 -14.60 1.39
N TYR A 110 10.41 -14.60 2.72
CA TYR A 110 9.45 -13.94 3.58
C TYR A 110 9.85 -12.50 3.92
N THR A 111 8.88 -11.58 3.89
CA THR A 111 9.00 -10.26 4.52
C THR A 111 7.62 -9.75 4.96
N GLU A 112 7.63 -8.73 5.79
CA GLU A 112 6.45 -8.08 6.35
C GLU A 112 6.40 -6.60 5.92
N ILE A 113 5.22 -6.02 5.96
CA ILE A 113 4.97 -4.60 5.73
C ILE A 113 4.07 -4.13 6.88
N SER A 114 4.64 -3.35 7.79
CA SER A 114 3.95 -2.80 8.96
C SER A 114 3.90 -1.27 8.98
N GLY A 115 4.58 -0.64 8.01
CA GLY A 115 4.69 0.81 7.86
C GLY A 115 3.40 1.51 7.43
N ARG A 116 3.56 2.74 6.92
CA ARG A 116 2.47 3.55 6.38
C ARG A 116 2.35 3.34 4.87
N ILE A 117 1.16 3.63 4.35
CA ILE A 117 0.90 3.72 2.91
C ILE A 117 0.70 5.20 2.57
N ALA A 118 1.47 5.69 1.60
CA ALA A 118 1.38 7.02 1.03
C ALA A 118 0.59 6.96 -0.28
N GLY A 119 -0.58 7.57 -0.25
CA GLY A 119 -1.54 7.54 -1.35
C GLY A 119 -2.91 8.03 -0.92
N GLY A 120 -3.87 7.91 -1.83
CA GLY A 120 -5.26 8.26 -1.62
C GLY A 120 -6.21 7.32 -2.33
N GLY A 121 -7.49 7.66 -2.33
CA GLY A 121 -8.58 6.80 -2.80
C GLY A 121 -9.24 6.00 -1.69
N CYS A 122 -9.99 4.98 -2.09
CA CYS A 122 -10.81 4.21 -1.17
C CYS A 122 -10.99 2.76 -1.64
N ILE A 123 -10.80 1.81 -0.72
CA ILE A 123 -11.06 0.38 -0.88
C ILE A 123 -12.03 -0.07 0.21
N LEU A 124 -13.21 -0.54 -0.17
CA LEU A 124 -14.23 -1.08 0.74
C LEU A 124 -14.54 -2.55 0.48
N THR A 125 -14.29 -3.02 -0.75
CA THR A 125 -14.67 -4.35 -1.21
C THR A 125 -13.52 -5.01 -1.95
N ASP A 126 -13.45 -6.34 -1.83
CA ASP A 126 -12.46 -7.22 -2.47
C ASP A 126 -10.99 -6.94 -2.12
N GLY A 127 -10.68 -5.87 -1.38
CA GLY A 127 -9.36 -5.58 -0.83
C GLY A 127 -8.33 -5.17 -1.88
N ILE A 128 -7.06 -5.55 -1.65
CA ILE A 128 -5.94 -5.22 -2.53
C ILE A 128 -5.23 -6.46 -3.07
N TYR A 129 -4.61 -6.34 -4.23
CA TYR A 129 -3.61 -7.28 -4.70
C TYR A 129 -2.21 -6.65 -4.61
N LEU A 130 -1.19 -7.50 -4.58
CA LEU A 130 0.22 -7.11 -4.55
C LEU A 130 0.92 -7.56 -5.84
N ALA A 131 1.81 -6.71 -6.34
CA ALA A 131 2.80 -7.06 -7.34
C ALA A 131 4.22 -6.95 -6.76
N ILE A 132 5.06 -7.93 -7.12
CA ILE A 132 6.48 -7.99 -6.72
C ILE A 132 7.31 -8.02 -8.00
N GLN A 133 8.36 -7.21 -8.11
CA GLN A 133 9.19 -7.13 -9.33
C GLN A 133 8.35 -6.88 -10.61
N GLY A 134 7.25 -6.13 -10.48
CA GLY A 134 6.31 -5.85 -11.57
C GLY A 134 5.43 -7.03 -12.00
N LYS A 135 5.34 -8.11 -11.21
CA LYS A 135 4.44 -9.24 -11.47
C LYS A 135 3.36 -9.33 -10.38
N THR A 136 2.09 -9.24 -10.78
CA THR A 136 0.94 -9.44 -9.90
C THR A 136 0.85 -10.89 -9.44
N LEU A 137 0.72 -11.11 -8.13
CA LEU A 137 0.55 -12.44 -7.55
C LEU A 137 -0.84 -13.00 -7.88
N VAL A 138 -0.91 -14.32 -8.10
CA VAL A 138 -2.12 -15.01 -8.54
C VAL A 138 -2.38 -16.28 -7.74
N ASP A 139 -3.66 -16.64 -7.57
CA ASP A 139 -4.05 -17.75 -6.70
C ASP A 139 -3.61 -19.11 -7.24
N PHE A 140 -2.86 -19.84 -6.42
CA PHE A 140 -2.56 -21.26 -6.66
C PHE A 140 -3.79 -22.15 -6.40
N PRO A 141 -4.00 -23.25 -7.15
CA PRO A 141 -3.24 -23.75 -8.32
C PRO A 141 -3.71 -23.18 -9.66
N GLY A 142 -4.67 -22.25 -9.66
CA GLY A 142 -5.30 -21.75 -10.88
C GLY A 142 -4.37 -20.86 -11.70
N CYS A 143 -3.54 -20.05 -11.05
CA CYS A 143 -2.60 -19.10 -11.65
C CYS A 143 -3.25 -18.12 -12.63
N ILE A 144 -4.52 -17.75 -12.42
CA ILE A 144 -5.31 -16.94 -13.37
C ILE A 144 -5.89 -15.70 -12.69
N THR A 145 -6.41 -15.84 -11.48
CA THR A 145 -6.99 -14.74 -10.70
C THR A 145 -5.93 -14.12 -9.81
N GLN A 146 -5.90 -12.80 -9.72
CA GLN A 146 -5.02 -12.11 -8.79
C GLN A 146 -5.38 -12.47 -7.36
N THR A 147 -4.37 -12.65 -6.51
CA THR A 147 -4.59 -12.89 -5.08
C THR A 147 -4.99 -11.59 -4.41
N CYS A 148 -6.21 -11.57 -3.87
CA CYS A 148 -6.78 -10.44 -3.17
C CYS A 148 -6.73 -10.68 -1.66
N VAL A 149 -6.24 -9.68 -0.93
CA VAL A 149 -6.16 -9.68 0.52
C VAL A 149 -7.15 -8.67 1.06
N ASP A 150 -7.97 -9.12 2.01
CA ASP A 150 -9.00 -8.32 2.65
C ASP A 150 -8.37 -7.22 3.52
N ILE A 151 -8.45 -5.99 3.02
CA ILE A 151 -8.06 -4.76 3.68
C ILE A 151 -8.99 -3.65 3.23
N ILE A 152 -9.45 -2.85 4.18
CA ILE A 152 -10.17 -1.61 3.94
C ILE A 152 -9.17 -0.47 3.96
N ILE A 153 -9.24 0.39 2.95
CA ILE A 153 -8.41 1.59 2.84
C ILE A 153 -9.35 2.77 2.69
N VAL A 154 -9.18 3.80 3.52
CA VAL A 154 -9.91 5.07 3.39
C VAL A 154 -8.93 6.22 3.34
N SER A 155 -9.28 7.30 2.64
CA SER A 155 -8.42 8.47 2.53
C SER A 155 -9.22 9.76 2.38
N PRO A 156 -8.75 10.89 2.95
CA PRO A 156 -9.31 12.21 2.66
C PRO A 156 -9.07 12.67 1.21
N ASP A 157 -8.21 12.00 0.43
CA ASP A 157 -8.12 12.15 -1.04
C ASP A 157 -9.15 11.21 -1.69
N LEU A 158 -10.40 11.69 -1.74
CA LEU A 158 -11.58 10.91 -2.10
C LEU A 158 -11.73 10.73 -3.63
N ASN A 159 -11.12 11.61 -4.42
CA ASN A 159 -11.13 11.48 -5.88
C ASN A 159 -9.92 10.71 -6.44
N ALA A 160 -9.02 10.25 -5.56
CA ALA A 160 -7.80 9.52 -5.90
C ALA A 160 -6.92 10.30 -6.91
N ASP A 161 -6.71 11.59 -6.69
CA ASP A 161 -5.82 12.41 -7.52
C ASP A 161 -4.43 12.66 -6.89
N CYS A 162 -4.16 12.00 -5.75
CA CYS A 162 -2.96 12.15 -4.92
C CYS A 162 -2.80 13.55 -4.31
N TYR A 163 -3.88 14.32 -4.18
CA TYR A 163 -3.83 15.66 -3.59
C TYR A 163 -5.12 16.05 -2.85
N VAL A 164 -5.08 16.05 -1.53
CA VAL A 164 -6.23 16.42 -0.69
C VAL A 164 -6.54 17.90 -0.85
N ASN A 165 -7.67 18.24 -1.48
CA ASN A 165 -8.04 19.62 -1.79
C ASN A 165 -9.56 19.88 -1.66
N LEU A 166 -10.04 21.00 -2.21
CA LEU A 166 -11.46 21.35 -2.13
C LEU A 166 -12.37 20.43 -2.96
N SER A 167 -11.81 19.70 -3.92
CA SER A 167 -12.52 18.71 -4.72
C SER A 167 -12.97 17.54 -3.84
N ASP A 168 -12.09 17.05 -2.98
CA ASP A 168 -12.39 15.99 -2.01
C ASP A 168 -13.43 16.42 -1.00
N LEU A 169 -13.30 17.65 -0.49
CA LEU A 169 -14.32 18.23 0.39
C LEU A 169 -15.69 18.31 -0.31
N GLY A 170 -15.71 18.55 -1.62
CA GLY A 170 -16.93 18.50 -2.42
C GLY A 170 -17.59 17.12 -2.44
N ILE A 171 -16.79 16.05 -2.48
CA ILE A 171 -17.26 14.65 -2.42
C ILE A 171 -17.74 14.33 -1.01
N PHE A 172 -16.94 14.62 0.01
CA PHE A 172 -17.31 14.43 1.42
C PHE A 172 -18.63 15.13 1.77
N GLY A 173 -18.84 16.33 1.25
CA GLY A 173 -20.07 17.11 1.46
C GLY A 173 -21.35 16.42 0.97
N LEU A 174 -21.25 15.40 0.10
CA LEU A 174 -22.39 14.57 -0.33
C LEU A 174 -22.84 13.57 0.74
N SER A 175 -21.91 13.11 1.59
CA SER A 175 -22.14 12.16 2.68
C SER A 175 -22.27 12.84 4.05
N TYR A 176 -21.88 14.11 4.18
CA TYR A 176 -21.89 14.82 5.46
C TYR A 176 -23.27 14.83 6.16
N ASN A 177 -23.26 14.52 7.46
CA ASN A 177 -24.43 14.40 8.33
C ASN A 177 -25.39 13.27 7.89
N THR A 178 -24.85 12.19 7.33
CA THR A 178 -25.55 10.93 7.10
C THR A 178 -24.93 9.83 7.96
N ALA A 179 -25.67 8.74 8.19
CA ALA A 179 -25.19 7.55 8.89
C ALA A 179 -25.44 6.28 8.06
N THR A 180 -24.83 5.16 8.45
CA THR A 180 -25.01 3.89 7.76
C THR A 180 -26.50 3.56 7.54
N GLY A 181 -26.87 3.38 6.26
CA GLY A 181 -28.23 3.08 5.83
C GLY A 181 -29.04 4.29 5.36
N ASP A 182 -28.56 5.51 5.59
CA ASP A 182 -29.17 6.72 5.03
C ASP A 182 -28.89 6.83 3.52
N PRO A 183 -29.83 7.39 2.73
CA PRO A 183 -29.56 7.70 1.33
C PRO A 183 -28.42 8.72 1.20
N GLY A 184 -27.37 8.36 0.46
CA GLY A 184 -26.22 9.23 0.21
C GLY A 184 -25.06 9.06 1.19
N TYR A 185 -25.21 8.19 2.20
CA TYR A 185 -24.08 7.77 3.02
C TYR A 185 -23.06 7.00 2.18
N ASP A 186 -21.79 7.33 2.41
CA ASP A 186 -20.62 6.76 1.76
C ASP A 186 -19.60 6.34 2.83
N ASP A 187 -19.34 5.03 2.93
CA ASP A 187 -18.38 4.45 3.86
C ASP A 187 -16.93 4.95 3.62
N CYS A 188 -16.61 5.42 2.41
CA CYS A 188 -15.30 6.05 2.14
C CYS A 188 -15.10 7.36 2.90
N CYS A 189 -16.18 7.98 3.37
CA CYS A 189 -16.16 9.26 4.07
C CYS A 189 -16.28 9.12 5.60
N ASP A 190 -16.51 7.90 6.12
CA ASP A 190 -16.47 7.59 7.55
C ASP A 190 -15.04 7.15 7.90
N PHE A 191 -14.16 8.11 8.20
CA PHE A 191 -12.73 7.83 8.39
C PHE A 191 -12.45 7.15 9.72
N ASN A 192 -13.25 7.43 10.76
CA ASN A 192 -13.08 6.85 12.09
C ASN A 192 -13.89 5.57 12.35
N ASP A 193 -14.63 5.08 11.35
CA ASP A 193 -15.41 3.84 11.40
C ASP A 193 -16.51 3.87 12.48
N ASP A 194 -17.07 5.05 12.74
CA ASP A 194 -18.07 5.23 13.80
C ASP A 194 -19.52 5.11 13.32
N THR A 195 -19.72 4.77 12.04
CA THR A 195 -20.99 4.64 11.30
C THR A 195 -21.69 5.96 10.99
N ASN A 196 -21.05 7.11 11.24
CA ASN A 196 -21.61 8.43 10.99
C ASN A 196 -20.61 9.32 10.28
N CYS A 197 -20.96 9.83 9.10
CA CYS A 197 -20.11 10.76 8.38
C CYS A 197 -20.35 12.20 8.87
N ASN A 198 -19.52 12.71 9.78
CA ASN A 198 -19.83 13.93 10.53
C ASN A 198 -18.61 14.86 10.77
N LEU A 199 -18.68 15.73 11.79
CA LEU A 199 -17.61 16.67 12.10
C LEU A 199 -16.30 15.97 12.53
N SER A 200 -16.38 14.77 13.11
CA SER A 200 -15.20 13.94 13.39
C SER A 200 -14.44 13.61 12.11
N ASP A 201 -15.15 13.16 11.07
CA ASP A 201 -14.55 12.79 9.78
C ASP A 201 -14.01 14.01 9.04
N PHE A 202 -14.76 15.11 9.10
CA PHE A 202 -14.29 16.39 8.56
C PHE A 202 -12.96 16.84 9.16
N ALA A 203 -12.68 16.51 10.43
CA ALA A 203 -11.42 16.86 11.07
C ALA A 203 -10.22 16.18 10.39
N PHE A 204 -10.37 14.95 9.90
CA PHE A 204 -9.30 14.25 9.16
C PHE A 204 -9.00 14.92 7.82
N ILE A 205 -10.03 15.35 7.07
CA ILE A 205 -9.82 16.16 5.85
C ILE A 205 -9.10 17.47 6.20
N GLY A 206 -9.49 18.12 7.29
CA GLY A 206 -8.87 19.36 7.75
C GLY A 206 -7.41 19.19 8.16
N GLU A 207 -7.07 18.09 8.82
CA GLU A 207 -5.69 17.76 9.23
C GLU A 207 -4.78 17.47 8.03
N HIS A 208 -5.33 16.86 6.98
CA HIS A 208 -4.59 16.46 5.78
C HIS A 208 -4.79 17.40 4.58
N TYR A 209 -5.40 18.57 4.77
CA TYR A 209 -5.66 19.51 3.68
C TYR A 209 -4.35 19.97 3.02
N GLN A 210 -4.29 19.91 1.69
CA GLN A 210 -3.10 20.16 0.86
C GLN A 210 -1.98 19.13 0.98
N HIS A 211 -2.25 17.95 1.54
CA HIS A 211 -1.28 16.85 1.47
C HIS A 211 -1.23 16.32 0.04
N GLU A 212 -0.02 16.31 -0.54
CA GLU A 212 0.31 15.74 -1.85
C GLU A 212 1.42 14.68 -1.70
N CYS A 213 1.61 13.86 -2.73
CA CYS A 213 2.74 12.95 -2.78
C CYS A 213 4.09 13.69 -2.70
N PHE A 214 5.03 13.13 -1.94
CA PHE A 214 6.38 13.64 -1.75
C PHE A 214 7.37 13.18 -2.83
#